data_AF-B7JE47-F1
#
_entry.id   AF-B7JE47-F1
#
_cell.length_a   1.000
_cell.length_b   1.000
_cell.length_c   1.000
_cell.angle_alpha   90.00
_cell.angle_beta   90.00
_cell.angle_gamma   90.00
#
_symmetry.space_group_name_H-M   'P 1'
#
loop_
_entity.id
_entity.type
_entity.pdbx_description
1 polymer ?
#
loop_
_entity_poly.entity_id
_entity_poly.type
_entity_poly.pdbx_seq_one_letter_code
_entity_poly.pdbx_strand_id
1 'polypeptide(L)'
;MMKKIPNKLLAVSTLLTIITVNVVSPVTTFAIEIGQTNTENMSLSANEEQMKKALQDAGLFAKAMNEYSYLLIHNPDVSFEGITINGNADLPSQIVQDQKNARAHAVTWNTQVKKQLLDTLTGIIEYDTKFENHYETLVEAINTGNGDTLKKGITDLQGGIQQNQKSAKVLIEELIQLKNAIGEDVRTFGSHKETLQSILKKQGADVEADQKRLEDLLGQVKYQKDIESKGLDMVKIPFIPTLIAGGIMIGDARGKLGWLEPELAKLRQTVDYKITLNRVVGVAFHNISDMHSMLDSAITALTYMSTQWEDLDSQYSGVLGHIDKADQKADQNKYKFLTPSLNAAKNSWKTLKTDVVTLQEGIKIAEKKEEDFLNQFRPANVFYFYKKIHNAYTFEIKTGTNAPNASYKVMNLTKNTVHNMWSGGANTNMWADWLSFNPNDEFAVVAVVDGKEYVVYKDKVQNIMN
;
A
#
# COMPACT_ATOMS: atom_id res chain seq x y z
N MET A 1 26.96 -14.34 -41.45
CA MET A 1 26.81 -12.87 -41.41
C MET A 1 26.21 -12.51 -40.05
N MET A 2 27.07 -12.21 -39.08
CA MET A 2 26.72 -11.82 -37.71
C MET A 2 27.21 -10.38 -37.52
N LYS A 3 26.39 -9.48 -36.97
CA LYS A 3 26.89 -8.29 -36.30
C LYS A 3 26.17 -8.12 -34.96
N LYS A 4 26.99 -8.23 -33.91
CA LYS A 4 26.69 -8.02 -32.49
C LYS A 4 26.44 -6.53 -32.23
N ILE A 5 25.51 -6.21 -31.34
CA ILE A 5 25.40 -4.90 -30.69
C ILE A 5 25.91 -5.06 -29.25
N PRO A 6 26.87 -4.23 -28.78
CA PRO A 6 27.34 -4.29 -27.40
C PRO A 6 26.57 -3.31 -26.51
N ASN A 7 26.20 -3.78 -25.31
CA ASN A 7 25.71 -2.98 -24.20
C ASN A 7 26.82 -2.02 -23.71
N LYS A 8 26.52 -0.73 -23.63
CA LYS A 8 27.33 0.23 -22.87
C LYS A 8 26.45 0.94 -21.84
N LEU A 9 26.83 0.71 -20.59
CA LEU A 9 26.47 1.36 -19.34
C LEU A 9 26.58 2.90 -19.50
N LEU A 10 25.50 3.63 -19.23
CA LEU A 10 25.52 5.10 -19.13
C LEU A 10 25.69 5.49 -17.66
N ALA A 11 26.89 5.95 -17.32
CA ALA A 11 27.16 6.72 -16.11
C ALA A 11 26.69 8.16 -16.35
N VAL A 12 25.75 8.66 -15.54
CA VAL A 12 25.30 10.05 -15.58
C VAL A 12 26.22 10.88 -14.68
N SER A 13 27.10 11.65 -15.32
CA SER A 13 27.87 12.74 -14.72
C SER A 13 27.43 14.02 -15.42
N THR A 14 26.80 14.94 -14.69
CA THR A 14 26.56 16.31 -15.17
C THR A 14 27.14 17.30 -14.17
N LEU A 15 28.39 17.71 -14.42
CA LEU A 15 28.96 18.97 -13.97
C LEU A 15 28.42 20.08 -14.88
N LEU A 16 27.85 21.13 -14.28
CA LEU A 16 27.35 22.31 -15.00
C LEU A 16 28.31 23.48 -14.79
N THR A 17 29.04 23.84 -15.84
CA THR A 17 29.87 25.04 -15.94
C THR A 17 29.07 26.14 -16.63
N ILE A 18 28.97 27.33 -16.04
CA ILE A 18 28.49 28.54 -16.74
C ILE A 18 29.47 29.70 -16.48
N ILE A 19 29.97 30.28 -17.56
CA ILE A 19 30.73 31.54 -17.58
C ILE A 19 29.91 32.54 -18.40
N THR A 20 29.68 33.74 -17.87
CA THR A 20 29.61 34.97 -18.69
C THR A 20 30.07 36.18 -17.88
N VAL A 21 30.97 36.95 -18.49
CA VAL A 21 31.64 38.15 -17.97
C VAL A 21 30.79 39.40 -18.28
N ASN A 22 30.77 40.40 -17.38
CA ASN A 22 30.71 41.83 -17.73
C ASN A 22 31.19 42.73 -16.56
N VAL A 23 31.81 43.86 -16.91
CA VAL A 23 32.66 44.74 -16.08
C VAL A 23 31.94 46.08 -15.78
N VAL A 24 32.39 46.80 -14.72
CA VAL A 24 32.15 48.24 -14.32
C VAL A 24 30.98 48.44 -13.31
N SER A 25 31.01 49.08 -12.11
CA SER A 25 31.87 50.04 -11.34
C SER A 25 31.56 49.93 -9.80
N PRO A 26 32.34 50.55 -8.87
CA PRO A 26 32.53 50.07 -7.48
C PRO A 26 31.74 50.79 -6.36
N VAL A 27 30.40 50.69 -6.34
CA VAL A 27 29.59 51.01 -5.12
C VAL A 27 28.51 49.94 -4.85
N THR A 28 28.32 48.99 -5.76
CA THR A 28 27.39 47.84 -5.63
C THR A 28 28.04 46.58 -5.05
N THR A 29 29.34 46.63 -4.74
CA THR A 29 30.17 45.45 -4.44
C THR A 29 29.74 44.70 -3.16
N PHE A 30 29.13 45.37 -2.17
CA PHE A 30 28.74 44.71 -0.91
C PHE A 30 27.35 44.07 -0.91
N ALA A 31 26.44 44.48 -1.81
CA ALA A 31 25.13 43.83 -1.95
C ALA A 31 25.22 42.54 -2.78
N ILE A 32 26.23 42.44 -3.65
CA ILE A 32 26.47 41.27 -4.51
C ILE A 32 27.31 40.21 -3.79
N GLU A 33 28.19 40.58 -2.86
CA GLU A 33 29.00 39.61 -2.10
C GLU A 33 28.20 38.67 -1.19
N ILE A 34 26.95 39.00 -0.84
CA ILE A 34 26.02 38.08 -0.14
C ILE A 34 25.15 37.30 -1.13
N GLY A 35 24.99 37.79 -2.36
CA GLY A 35 24.09 37.22 -3.37
C GLY A 35 24.70 36.15 -4.27
N GLN A 36 26.03 35.94 -4.26
CA GLN A 36 26.69 35.11 -5.28
C GLN A 36 27.57 33.95 -4.76
N THR A 37 27.56 33.60 -3.47
CA THR A 37 28.40 32.46 -3.01
C THR A 37 27.74 31.40 -2.14
N ASN A 38 26.43 31.43 -1.81
CA ASN A 38 25.72 30.26 -1.23
C ASN A 38 24.19 30.50 -1.09
N THR A 39 23.45 30.75 -2.18
CA THR A 39 21.97 30.70 -2.12
C THR A 39 21.44 29.29 -1.87
N GLU A 40 22.24 28.24 -2.13
CA GLU A 40 21.89 26.84 -1.86
C GLU A 40 21.77 26.51 -0.36
N ASN A 41 22.34 27.32 0.54
CA ASN A 41 22.45 26.98 1.98
C ASN A 41 21.60 27.85 2.91
N MET A 42 20.59 28.54 2.37
CA MET A 42 19.69 29.42 3.14
C MET A 42 18.19 29.14 2.91
N SER A 43 17.85 28.03 2.26
CA SER A 43 16.45 27.62 2.11
C SER A 43 15.88 27.18 3.46
N LEU A 44 14.66 27.61 3.76
CA LEU A 44 13.86 27.11 4.88
C LEU A 44 12.76 26.14 4.42
N SER A 45 12.65 25.92 3.10
CA SER A 45 11.69 25.06 2.43
C SER A 45 12.30 23.72 2.06
N ALA A 46 11.50 22.66 2.10
CA ALA A 46 11.84 21.41 1.43
C ALA A 46 11.78 21.54 -0.09
N ASN A 47 12.35 20.57 -0.82
CA ASN A 47 12.10 20.44 -2.25
C ASN A 47 10.66 19.93 -2.49
N GLU A 48 9.75 20.86 -2.75
CA GLU A 48 8.31 20.59 -2.85
C GLU A 48 7.95 19.56 -3.91
N GLU A 49 8.54 19.63 -5.11
CA GLU A 49 8.23 18.72 -6.22
C GLU A 49 8.61 17.27 -5.87
N GLN A 50 9.83 17.08 -5.36
CA GLN A 50 10.34 15.77 -5.02
C GLN A 50 9.66 15.21 -3.76
N MET A 51 9.38 16.05 -2.75
CA MET A 51 8.58 15.65 -1.59
C MET A 51 7.17 15.24 -2.00
N LYS A 52 6.51 15.98 -2.89
CA LYS A 52 5.21 15.61 -3.43
C LYS A 52 5.24 14.28 -4.16
N LYS A 53 6.29 14.02 -4.94
CA LYS A 53 6.48 12.72 -5.60
C LYS A 53 6.66 11.59 -4.58
N ALA A 54 7.47 11.79 -3.54
CA ALA A 54 7.64 10.82 -2.47
C ALA A 54 6.32 10.53 -1.72
N LEU A 55 5.47 11.54 -1.49
CA LEU A 55 4.14 11.38 -0.91
C LEU A 55 3.21 10.57 -1.81
N GLN A 56 3.24 10.81 -3.12
CA GLN A 56 2.48 10.01 -4.08
C GLN A 56 2.92 8.55 -4.06
N ASP A 57 4.24 8.31 -4.09
CA ASP A 57 4.79 6.95 -4.09
C ASP A 57 4.48 6.22 -2.76
N ALA A 58 4.52 6.93 -1.63
CA ALA A 58 4.08 6.41 -0.33
C ALA A 58 2.58 6.03 -0.34
N GLY A 59 1.74 6.81 -1.00
CA GLY A 59 0.32 6.51 -1.16
C GLY A 59 0.04 5.29 -2.03
N LEU A 60 0.75 5.15 -3.16
CA LEU A 60 0.68 3.96 -4.00
C LEU A 60 1.12 2.71 -3.23
N PHE A 61 2.21 2.83 -2.49
CA PHE A 61 2.72 1.77 -1.63
C PHE A 61 1.69 1.34 -0.59
N ALA A 62 1.15 2.28 0.18
CA ALA A 62 0.17 1.98 1.23
C ALA A 62 -1.08 1.30 0.66
N LYS A 63 -1.57 1.80 -0.49
CA LYS A 63 -2.70 1.21 -1.19
C LYS A 63 -2.40 -0.23 -1.61
N ALA A 64 -1.31 -0.48 -2.33
CA ALA A 64 -0.96 -1.81 -2.80
C ALA A 64 -0.78 -2.81 -1.64
N MET A 65 -0.10 -2.39 -0.56
CA MET A 65 0.12 -3.24 0.61
C MET A 65 -1.20 -3.59 1.32
N ASN A 66 -2.14 -2.65 1.42
CA ASN A 66 -3.48 -2.92 1.95
C ASN A 66 -4.21 -3.97 1.10
N GLU A 67 -4.15 -3.87 -0.23
CA GLU A 67 -4.78 -4.82 -1.14
C GLU A 67 -4.19 -6.22 -1.01
N TYR A 68 -2.87 -6.36 -1.06
CA TYR A 68 -2.20 -7.66 -0.93
C TYR A 68 -2.42 -8.27 0.45
N SER A 69 -2.37 -7.45 1.50
CA SER A 69 -2.66 -7.87 2.87
C SER A 69 -4.08 -8.41 3.01
N TYR A 70 -5.08 -7.70 2.48
CA TYR A 70 -6.47 -8.15 2.45
C TYR A 70 -6.58 -9.51 1.74
N LEU A 71 -5.99 -9.65 0.56
CA LEU A 71 -6.07 -10.88 -0.22
C LEU A 71 -5.39 -12.06 0.51
N LEU A 72 -4.24 -11.85 1.16
CA LEU A 72 -3.56 -12.91 1.94
C LEU A 72 -4.40 -13.40 3.12
N ILE A 73 -5.03 -12.47 3.84
CA ILE A 73 -5.83 -12.76 5.04
C ILE A 73 -7.13 -13.47 4.66
N HIS A 74 -7.80 -13.03 3.59
CA HIS A 74 -9.16 -13.47 3.28
C HIS A 74 -9.27 -14.62 2.29
N ASN A 75 -8.21 -14.92 1.51
CA ASN A 75 -8.22 -16.10 0.64
C ASN A 75 -8.33 -17.43 1.42
N PRO A 76 -8.85 -18.51 0.78
CA PRO A 76 -9.02 -19.81 1.42
C PRO A 76 -7.73 -20.39 2.01
N ASP A 77 -7.86 -21.21 3.05
CA ASP A 77 -6.77 -22.03 3.55
C ASP A 77 -6.34 -23.04 2.48
N VAL A 78 -5.03 -23.24 2.34
CA VAL A 78 -4.51 -24.32 1.49
C VAL A 78 -4.98 -25.67 2.06
N SER A 79 -5.60 -26.49 1.21
CA SER A 79 -6.00 -27.86 1.53
C SER A 79 -5.45 -28.87 0.53
N PHE A 80 -4.88 -29.95 1.05
CA PHE A 80 -4.41 -31.10 0.27
C PHE A 80 -5.38 -32.29 0.37
N GLU A 81 -6.60 -32.07 0.86
CA GLU A 81 -7.61 -33.11 0.93
C GLU A 81 -7.90 -33.69 -0.46
N GLY A 82 -7.83 -35.03 -0.58
CA GLY A 82 -8.02 -35.72 -1.86
C GLY A 82 -6.84 -35.60 -2.85
N ILE A 83 -5.70 -35.04 -2.43
CA ILE A 83 -4.54 -34.83 -3.31
C ILE A 83 -3.38 -35.71 -2.87
N THR A 84 -2.99 -36.66 -3.72
CA THR A 84 -1.82 -37.50 -3.45
C THR A 84 -0.54 -36.76 -3.83
N ILE A 85 0.37 -36.54 -2.88
CA ILE A 85 1.67 -35.87 -3.11
C ILE A 85 2.80 -36.92 -3.10
N ASN A 86 2.85 -37.71 -4.17
CA ASN A 86 3.79 -38.84 -4.31
C ASN A 86 5.26 -38.40 -4.11
N GLY A 87 5.94 -39.04 -3.15
CA GLY A 87 7.38 -38.83 -2.90
C GLY A 87 7.77 -37.49 -2.26
N ASN A 88 6.81 -36.65 -1.88
CA ASN A 88 7.05 -35.33 -1.29
C ASN A 88 6.16 -35.13 -0.04
N ALA A 89 6.27 -36.04 0.93
CA ALA A 89 5.36 -36.13 2.08
C ALA A 89 5.31 -34.84 2.93
N ASP A 90 6.41 -34.08 2.98
CA ASP A 90 6.51 -32.85 3.78
C ASP A 90 5.90 -31.63 3.09
N LEU A 91 5.82 -31.64 1.75
CA LEU A 91 5.39 -30.50 0.93
C LEU A 91 4.02 -29.93 1.33
N PRO A 92 2.99 -30.74 1.66
CA PRO A 92 1.73 -30.21 2.16
C PRO A 92 1.88 -29.32 3.40
N SER A 93 2.63 -29.80 4.40
CA SER A 93 2.84 -29.07 5.64
C SER A 93 3.66 -27.80 5.43
N GLN A 94 4.64 -27.86 4.51
CA GLN A 94 5.47 -26.72 4.14
C GLN A 94 4.66 -25.62 3.48
N ILE A 95 3.83 -25.94 2.47
CA ILE A 95 2.99 -24.94 1.79
C ILE A 95 1.94 -24.32 2.72
N VAL A 96 1.36 -25.13 3.63
CA VAL A 96 0.46 -24.59 4.67
C VAL A 96 1.22 -23.61 5.58
N GLN A 97 2.47 -23.91 5.92
CA GLN A 97 3.30 -23.01 6.72
C GLN A 97 3.69 -21.75 5.93
N ASP A 98 4.01 -21.86 4.64
CA ASP A 98 4.31 -20.72 3.78
C ASP A 98 3.13 -19.73 3.72
N GLN A 99 1.90 -20.25 3.57
CA GLN A 99 0.69 -19.42 3.61
C GLN A 99 0.51 -18.73 4.96
N LYS A 100 0.78 -19.44 6.07
CA LYS A 100 0.72 -18.85 7.42
C LYS A 100 1.76 -17.75 7.61
N ASN A 101 2.98 -17.94 7.13
CA ASN A 101 4.04 -16.93 7.17
C ASN A 101 3.62 -15.69 6.36
N ALA A 102 3.12 -15.88 5.14
CA ALA A 102 2.62 -14.79 4.30
C ALA A 102 1.51 -13.98 4.99
N ARG A 103 0.56 -14.65 5.66
CA ARG A 103 -0.49 -13.99 6.45
C ARG A 103 0.07 -13.26 7.67
N ALA A 104 1.08 -13.81 8.35
CA ALA A 104 1.73 -13.13 9.47
C ALA A 104 2.39 -11.81 9.02
N HIS A 105 3.06 -11.81 7.86
CA HIS A 105 3.63 -10.59 7.27
C HIS A 105 2.57 -9.54 6.91
N ALA A 106 1.43 -9.97 6.37
CA ALA A 106 0.29 -9.09 6.13
C ALA A 106 -0.24 -8.44 7.43
N VAL A 107 -0.29 -9.20 8.53
CA VAL A 107 -0.66 -8.68 9.84
C VAL A 107 0.39 -7.68 10.37
N THR A 108 1.67 -7.96 10.20
CA THR A 108 2.76 -7.03 10.56
C THR A 108 2.63 -5.70 9.81
N TRP A 109 2.35 -5.74 8.50
CA TRP A 109 2.02 -4.54 7.73
C TRP A 109 0.84 -3.78 8.34
N ASN A 110 -0.30 -4.45 8.55
CA ASN A 110 -1.54 -3.81 9.01
C ASN A 110 -1.43 -3.16 10.39
N THR A 111 -0.65 -3.76 11.29
CA THR A 111 -0.65 -3.42 12.72
C THR A 111 0.55 -2.58 13.15
N GLN A 112 1.67 -2.64 12.42
CA GLN A 112 2.92 -1.98 12.79
C GLN A 112 3.37 -1.01 11.70
N VAL A 113 3.81 -1.52 10.55
CA VAL A 113 4.48 -0.70 9.52
C VAL A 113 3.55 0.37 8.93
N LYS A 114 2.27 0.05 8.71
CA LYS A 114 1.28 1.04 8.23
C LYS A 114 1.14 2.19 9.22
N LYS A 115 1.13 1.90 10.53
CA LYS A 115 1.04 2.92 11.57
C LYS A 115 2.28 3.81 11.55
N GLN A 116 3.48 3.22 11.51
CA GLN A 116 4.73 3.98 11.46
C GLN A 116 4.81 4.88 10.22
N LEU A 117 4.31 4.41 9.07
CA LEU A 117 4.18 5.24 7.86
C LEU A 117 3.29 6.46 8.11
N LEU A 118 2.09 6.24 8.66
CA LEU A 118 1.14 7.33 8.94
C LEU A 118 1.68 8.31 10.00
N ASP A 119 2.40 7.81 11.02
CA ASP A 119 3.03 8.64 12.05
C ASP A 119 4.15 9.51 11.44
N THR A 120 5.01 8.94 10.59
CA THR A 120 6.04 9.71 9.86
C THR A 120 5.44 10.78 8.96
N LEU A 121 4.33 10.48 8.29
CA LEU A 121 3.60 11.47 7.48
C LEU A 121 3.00 12.59 8.36
N THR A 122 2.45 12.24 9.53
CA THR A 122 1.90 13.22 10.49
C THR A 122 2.96 14.22 10.94
N GLY A 123 4.23 13.81 11.02
CA GLY A 123 5.36 14.68 11.33
C GLY A 123 5.51 15.90 10.38
N ILE A 124 5.10 15.80 9.12
CA ILE A 124 5.06 16.94 8.18
C ILE A 124 3.97 17.95 8.58
N ILE A 125 2.79 17.46 8.99
CA ILE A 125 1.68 18.30 9.45
C ILE A 125 2.07 19.04 10.73
N GLU A 126 2.70 18.33 11.67
CA GLU A 126 3.19 18.90 12.92
C GLU A 126 4.28 19.94 12.67
N TYR A 127 5.16 19.68 11.71
CA TYR A 127 6.21 20.63 11.33
C TYR A 127 5.66 21.92 10.72
N ASP A 128 4.73 21.83 9.76
CA ASP A 128 4.04 23.01 9.22
C ASP A 128 3.38 23.83 10.33
N THR A 129 2.70 23.16 11.25
CA THR A 129 2.02 23.82 12.38
C THR A 129 3.04 24.53 13.27
N LYS A 130 4.20 23.92 13.52
CA LYS A 130 5.30 24.54 14.26
C LYS A 130 5.87 25.75 13.50
N PHE A 131 6.06 25.63 12.19
CA PHE A 131 6.54 26.71 11.33
C PHE A 131 5.59 27.92 11.34
N GLU A 132 4.30 27.68 11.16
CA GLU A 132 3.26 28.72 11.20
C GLU A 132 3.22 29.44 12.56
N ASN A 133 3.36 28.72 13.67
CA ASN A 133 3.40 29.32 15.00
C ASN A 133 4.61 30.25 15.23
N HIS A 134 5.74 29.99 14.55
CA HIS A 134 6.94 30.83 14.63
C HIS A 134 6.96 31.97 13.62
N TYR A 135 6.18 31.88 12.55
CA TYR A 135 6.30 32.75 11.39
C TYR A 135 6.20 34.25 11.73
N GLU A 136 5.14 34.68 12.41
CA GLU A 136 4.93 36.11 12.71
C GLU A 136 6.02 36.65 13.64
N THR A 137 6.43 35.86 14.63
CA THR A 137 7.52 36.22 15.56
C THR A 137 8.86 36.36 14.83
N LEU A 138 9.15 35.48 13.88
CA LEU A 138 10.36 35.54 13.06
C LEU A 138 10.33 36.76 12.11
N VAL A 139 9.18 37.07 11.50
CA VAL A 139 9.02 38.28 10.67
C VAL A 139 9.23 39.55 11.50
N GLU A 140 8.65 39.63 12.69
CA GLU A 140 8.85 40.76 13.60
C GLU A 140 10.33 40.90 13.97
N ALA A 141 10.98 39.80 14.36
CA ALA A 141 12.38 39.79 14.73
C ALA A 141 13.31 40.23 13.58
N ILE A 142 13.00 39.89 12.33
CA ILE A 142 13.71 40.42 11.15
C ILE A 142 13.56 41.95 11.08
N ASN A 143 12.33 42.46 11.24
CA ASN A 143 12.02 43.89 11.09
C ASN A 143 12.61 44.75 12.21
N THR A 144 12.68 44.22 13.43
CA THR A 144 13.23 44.93 14.60
C THR A 144 14.72 44.68 14.82
N GLY A 145 15.37 43.85 13.98
CA GLY A 145 16.78 43.52 14.15
C GLY A 145 17.09 42.65 15.38
N ASN A 146 16.17 41.78 15.80
CA ASN A 146 16.29 40.96 17.00
C ASN A 146 16.90 39.57 16.68
N GLY A 147 18.24 39.50 16.63
CA GLY A 147 18.97 38.27 16.33
C GLY A 147 18.72 37.12 17.30
N ASP A 148 18.59 37.39 18.61
CA ASP A 148 18.35 36.36 19.63
C ASP A 148 17.03 35.61 19.40
N THR A 149 15.98 36.35 19.03
CA THR A 149 14.67 35.76 18.70
C THR A 149 14.74 34.93 17.42
N LEU A 150 15.47 35.39 16.40
CA LEU A 150 15.69 34.62 15.18
C LEU A 150 16.43 33.30 15.47
N LYS A 151 17.53 33.34 16.22
CA LYS A 151 18.28 32.13 16.57
C LYS A 151 17.40 31.14 17.32
N LYS A 152 16.68 31.61 18.34
CA LYS A 152 15.78 30.75 19.13
C LYS A 152 14.70 30.10 18.26
N GLY A 153 14.04 30.86 17.39
CA GLY A 153 13.01 30.32 16.51
C GLY A 153 13.55 29.33 15.48
N ILE A 154 14.68 29.66 14.83
CA ILE A 154 15.32 28.75 13.86
C ILE A 154 15.83 27.47 14.52
N THR A 155 16.43 27.56 15.72
CA THR A 155 16.86 26.38 16.49
C THR A 155 15.67 25.50 16.90
N ASP A 156 14.54 26.09 17.31
CA ASP A 156 13.35 25.30 17.65
C ASP A 156 12.77 24.59 16.41
N LEU A 157 12.70 25.28 15.27
CA LEU A 157 12.30 24.66 14.00
C LEU A 157 13.27 23.54 13.59
N GLN A 158 14.58 23.76 13.74
CA GLN A 158 15.59 22.73 13.49
C GLN A 158 15.38 21.49 14.37
N GLY A 159 15.00 21.66 15.64
CA GLY A 159 14.62 20.54 16.51
C GLY A 159 13.44 19.72 15.97
N GLY A 160 12.48 20.36 15.29
CA GLY A 160 11.39 19.68 14.60
C GLY A 160 11.87 18.87 13.39
N ILE A 161 12.80 19.42 12.60
CA ILE A 161 13.46 18.71 11.48
C ILE A 161 14.16 17.44 11.98
N GLN A 162 14.95 17.55 13.05
CA GLN A 162 15.70 16.43 13.62
C GLN A 162 14.77 15.33 14.16
N GLN A 163 13.61 15.70 14.71
CA GLN A 163 12.62 14.72 15.14
C GLN A 163 12.01 13.97 13.93
N ASN A 164 11.65 14.69 12.87
CA ASN A 164 11.14 14.06 11.65
C ASN A 164 12.17 13.18 10.94
N GLN A 165 13.45 13.58 10.96
CA GLN A 165 14.55 12.77 10.46
C GLN A 165 14.64 11.42 11.20
N LYS A 166 14.52 11.43 12.54
CA LYS A 166 14.50 10.20 13.35
C LYS A 166 13.31 9.31 13.00
N SER A 167 12.11 9.87 12.92
CA SER A 167 10.90 9.11 12.52
C SER A 167 11.03 8.49 11.12
N ALA A 168 11.61 9.23 10.16
CA ALA A 168 11.85 8.72 8.82
C ALA A 168 12.87 7.57 8.81
N LYS A 169 13.95 7.65 9.60
CA LYS A 169 14.93 6.58 9.75
C LYS A 169 14.32 5.31 10.36
N VAL A 170 13.51 5.45 11.41
CA VAL A 170 12.80 4.31 12.03
C VAL A 170 11.88 3.63 11.02
N LEU A 171 11.11 4.40 10.24
CA LEU A 171 10.26 3.85 9.18
C LEU A 171 11.07 3.05 8.15
N ILE A 172 12.21 3.57 7.70
CA ILE A 172 13.07 2.88 6.73
C ILE A 172 13.61 1.56 7.32
N GLU A 173 14.02 1.57 8.59
CA GLU A 173 14.47 0.37 9.29
C GLU A 173 13.38 -0.70 9.38
N GLU A 174 12.15 -0.33 9.77
CA GLU A 174 11.02 -1.26 9.80
C GLU A 174 10.68 -1.84 8.43
N LEU A 175 10.73 -1.02 7.38
CA LEU A 175 10.51 -1.48 6.00
C LEU A 175 11.59 -2.46 5.55
N ILE A 176 12.86 -2.21 5.88
CA ILE A 176 13.98 -3.12 5.60
C ILE A 176 13.80 -4.43 6.35
N GLN A 177 13.41 -4.37 7.63
CA GLN A 177 13.17 -5.58 8.44
C GLN A 177 12.04 -6.42 7.85
N LEU A 178 10.90 -5.80 7.51
CA LEU A 178 9.77 -6.50 6.88
C LEU A 178 10.18 -7.08 5.53
N LYS A 179 10.91 -6.32 4.70
CA LYS A 179 11.43 -6.79 3.41
C LYS A 179 12.31 -8.03 3.58
N ASN A 180 13.27 -7.99 4.49
CA ASN A 180 14.20 -9.11 4.71
C ASN A 180 13.46 -10.36 5.22
N ALA A 181 12.52 -10.18 6.14
CA ALA A 181 11.70 -11.27 6.67
C ALA A 181 10.87 -11.94 5.56
N ILE A 182 10.22 -11.13 4.72
CA ILE A 182 9.45 -11.64 3.59
C ILE A 182 10.36 -12.30 2.53
N GLY A 183 11.53 -11.72 2.26
CA GLY A 183 12.41 -12.16 1.18
C GLY A 183 12.89 -13.60 1.31
N GLU A 184 13.12 -14.07 2.53
CA GLU A 184 13.49 -15.47 2.79
C GLU A 184 12.30 -16.42 2.60
N ASP A 185 11.13 -16.05 3.15
CA ASP A 185 9.91 -16.84 3.02
C ASP A 185 9.44 -16.94 1.56
N VAL A 186 9.55 -15.86 0.77
CA VAL A 186 9.18 -15.86 -0.65
C VAL A 186 10.04 -16.81 -1.47
N ARG A 187 11.36 -16.88 -1.22
CA ARG A 187 12.24 -17.81 -1.94
C ARG A 187 11.86 -19.26 -1.66
N THR A 188 11.65 -19.57 -0.39
CA THR A 188 11.26 -20.91 0.08
C THR A 188 9.89 -21.29 -0.50
N PHE A 189 8.91 -20.41 -0.36
CA PHE A 189 7.56 -20.62 -0.88
C PHE A 189 7.55 -20.79 -2.41
N GLY A 190 8.37 -20.03 -3.14
CA GLY A 190 8.52 -20.16 -4.58
C GLY A 190 8.98 -21.57 -4.99
N SER A 191 9.98 -22.12 -4.30
CA SER A 191 10.46 -23.49 -4.54
C SER A 191 9.39 -24.55 -4.24
N HIS A 192 8.65 -24.39 -3.14
CA HIS A 192 7.55 -25.29 -2.81
C HIS A 192 6.40 -25.20 -3.83
N LYS A 193 6.02 -23.98 -4.26
CA LYS A 193 5.03 -23.75 -5.33
C LYS A 193 5.43 -24.44 -6.63
N GLU A 194 6.68 -24.27 -7.09
CA GLU A 194 7.16 -24.89 -8.33
C GLU A 194 7.16 -26.43 -8.24
N THR A 195 7.55 -26.96 -7.08
CA THR A 195 7.51 -28.40 -6.82
C THR A 195 6.07 -28.93 -6.88
N LEU A 196 5.13 -28.24 -6.23
CA LEU A 196 3.71 -28.57 -6.29
C LEU A 196 3.21 -28.55 -7.74
N GLN A 197 3.46 -27.47 -8.48
CA GLN A 197 3.04 -27.32 -9.87
C GLN A 197 3.55 -28.50 -10.73
N SER A 198 4.82 -28.89 -10.57
CA SER A 198 5.42 -30.03 -11.28
C SER A 198 4.72 -31.36 -10.96
N ILE A 199 4.37 -31.59 -9.68
CA ILE A 199 3.64 -32.79 -9.25
C ILE A 199 2.24 -32.82 -9.87
N LEU A 200 1.50 -31.71 -9.79
CA LEU A 200 0.14 -31.64 -10.32
C LEU A 200 0.12 -31.79 -11.84
N LYS A 201 1.09 -31.21 -12.55
CA LYS A 201 1.29 -31.41 -13.99
C LYS A 201 1.51 -32.88 -14.35
N LYS A 202 2.40 -33.58 -13.62
CA LYS A 202 2.64 -35.02 -13.83
C LYS A 202 1.40 -35.89 -13.56
N GLN A 203 0.45 -35.38 -12.78
CA GLN A 203 -0.84 -36.02 -12.51
C GLN A 203 -1.93 -35.63 -13.52
N GLY A 204 -1.57 -35.01 -14.64
CA GLY A 204 -2.46 -34.70 -15.76
C GLY A 204 -3.30 -33.42 -15.59
N ALA A 205 -3.06 -32.60 -14.57
CA ALA A 205 -3.75 -31.31 -14.44
C ALA A 205 -3.12 -30.27 -15.39
N ASP A 206 -3.96 -29.48 -16.08
CA ASP A 206 -3.52 -28.39 -16.97
C ASP A 206 -3.11 -27.12 -16.20
N VAL A 207 -2.24 -27.28 -15.20
CA VAL A 207 -1.82 -26.21 -14.29
C VAL A 207 -1.02 -25.12 -14.99
N GLU A 208 -0.33 -25.41 -16.09
CA GLU A 208 0.51 -24.43 -16.78
C GLU A 208 -0.33 -23.37 -17.51
N ALA A 209 -1.31 -23.80 -18.31
CA ALA A 209 -2.18 -22.87 -19.03
C ALA A 209 -3.03 -22.05 -18.04
N ASP A 210 -3.52 -22.68 -16.98
CA ASP A 210 -4.30 -22.03 -15.94
C ASP A 210 -3.49 -21.00 -15.14
N GLN A 211 -2.28 -21.37 -14.70
CA GLN A 211 -1.40 -20.47 -13.98
C GLN A 211 -0.99 -19.27 -14.83
N LYS A 212 -0.67 -19.48 -16.11
CA LYS A 212 -0.36 -18.38 -17.01
C LYS A 212 -1.53 -17.40 -17.11
N ARG A 213 -2.76 -17.90 -17.26
CA ARG A 213 -3.97 -17.06 -17.29
C ARG A 213 -4.13 -16.25 -16.00
N LEU A 214 -3.91 -16.89 -14.85
CA LEU A 214 -3.98 -16.23 -13.55
C LEU A 214 -2.89 -15.16 -13.41
N GLU A 215 -1.64 -15.48 -13.72
CA GLU A 215 -0.50 -14.55 -13.62
C GLU A 215 -0.64 -13.37 -14.60
N ASP A 216 -1.08 -13.62 -15.83
CA ASP A 216 -1.38 -12.56 -16.81
C ASP A 216 -2.47 -11.63 -16.27
N LEU A 217 -3.53 -12.17 -15.68
CA LEU A 217 -4.61 -11.37 -15.09
C LEU A 217 -4.11 -10.54 -13.91
N LEU A 218 -3.39 -11.15 -12.96
CA LEU A 218 -2.85 -10.46 -11.79
C LEU A 218 -1.85 -9.35 -12.20
N GLY A 219 -1.00 -9.60 -13.20
CA GLY A 219 -0.10 -8.59 -13.75
C GLY A 219 -0.82 -7.41 -14.40
N GLN A 220 -1.95 -7.65 -15.07
CA GLN A 220 -2.79 -6.58 -15.65
C GLN A 220 -3.50 -5.74 -14.57
N VAL A 221 -3.80 -6.35 -13.41
CA VAL A 221 -4.36 -5.66 -12.23
C VAL A 221 -3.32 -4.81 -11.51
N LYS A 222 -2.07 -5.28 -11.44
CA LYS A 222 -0.94 -4.54 -10.85
C LYS A 222 -0.65 -3.23 -11.58
N TYR A 223 -0.83 -3.19 -12.91
CA TYR A 223 -0.53 -2.01 -13.72
C TYR A 223 -1.76 -1.10 -13.94
N GLN A 224 -1.87 -0.05 -13.12
CA GLN A 224 -2.96 0.92 -13.22
C GLN A 224 -2.45 2.34 -13.43
N LYS A 225 -1.83 2.60 -14.59
CA LYS A 225 -1.46 3.95 -15.03
C LYS A 225 -2.58 5.00 -14.93
N ASP A 226 -3.85 4.60 -15.08
CA ASP A 226 -5.01 5.49 -14.89
C ASP A 226 -5.24 5.89 -13.42
N ILE A 227 -4.83 5.06 -12.48
CA ILE A 227 -4.85 5.39 -11.05
C ILE A 227 -3.66 6.29 -10.72
N GLU A 228 -2.47 5.97 -11.22
CA GLU A 228 -1.27 6.79 -11.03
C GLU A 228 -1.44 8.22 -11.57
N SER A 229 -2.15 8.40 -12.70
CA SER A 229 -2.41 9.72 -13.28
C SER A 229 -3.30 10.63 -12.42
N LYS A 230 -4.01 10.07 -11.41
CA LYS A 230 -4.84 10.83 -10.47
C LYS A 230 -4.04 11.49 -9.35
N GLY A 231 -2.71 11.30 -9.32
CA GLY A 231 -1.83 11.87 -8.31
C GLY A 231 -2.30 11.46 -6.90
N LEU A 232 -2.38 12.42 -5.97
CA LEU A 232 -2.75 12.11 -4.59
C LEU A 232 -4.19 11.60 -4.42
N ASP A 233 -5.12 11.91 -5.34
CA ASP A 233 -6.51 11.45 -5.23
C ASP A 233 -6.68 9.95 -5.46
N MET A 234 -5.66 9.27 -5.99
CA MET A 234 -5.67 7.83 -6.22
C MET A 234 -5.96 7.01 -4.95
N VAL A 235 -5.53 7.50 -3.78
CA VAL A 235 -5.70 6.79 -2.52
C VAL A 235 -7.14 6.77 -2.02
N LYS A 236 -8.02 7.63 -2.57
CA LYS A 236 -9.47 7.66 -2.25
C LYS A 236 -10.24 6.55 -2.95
N ILE A 237 -9.60 5.80 -3.85
CA ILE A 237 -10.22 4.75 -4.65
C ILE A 237 -10.20 3.46 -3.83
N PRO A 238 -11.38 2.90 -3.47
CA PRO A 238 -11.44 1.70 -2.64
C PRO A 238 -10.94 0.46 -3.38
N PHE A 239 -10.62 -0.58 -2.63
CA PHE A 239 -10.38 -1.96 -3.03
C PHE A 239 -11.63 -2.85 -2.83
N ILE A 240 -12.04 -3.57 -3.86
CA ILE A 240 -13.16 -4.51 -3.82
C ILE A 240 -12.66 -5.73 -4.58
N PRO A 241 -12.53 -6.89 -3.93
CA PRO A 241 -12.08 -8.12 -4.58
C PRO A 241 -13.15 -8.70 -5.50
N THR A 242 -12.72 -9.58 -6.41
CA THR A 242 -13.61 -10.42 -7.24
C THR A 242 -13.27 -11.90 -7.04
N LEU A 243 -14.26 -12.77 -7.25
CA LEU A 243 -14.09 -14.22 -7.11
C LEU A 243 -13.81 -14.94 -8.42
N ILE A 244 -12.97 -15.98 -8.29
CA ILE A 244 -12.77 -17.04 -9.28
C ILE A 244 -13.11 -18.40 -8.66
N ALA A 245 -13.11 -19.47 -9.47
CA ALA A 245 -13.43 -20.82 -8.97
C ALA A 245 -12.49 -21.24 -7.83
N GLY A 246 -13.03 -21.95 -6.84
CA GLY A 246 -12.36 -22.20 -5.56
C GLY A 246 -12.68 -21.19 -4.46
N GLY A 247 -13.50 -20.18 -4.73
CA GLY A 247 -13.77 -19.09 -3.78
C GLY A 247 -12.54 -18.22 -3.52
N ILE A 248 -11.63 -18.17 -4.49
CA ILE A 248 -10.38 -17.43 -4.43
C ILE A 248 -10.68 -15.98 -4.80
N MET A 249 -10.30 -15.07 -3.91
CA MET A 249 -10.35 -13.64 -4.13
C MET A 249 -9.10 -13.17 -4.89
N ILE A 250 -9.32 -12.37 -5.92
CA ILE A 250 -8.25 -11.65 -6.62
C ILE A 250 -8.61 -10.16 -6.67
N GLY A 251 -7.59 -9.32 -6.83
CA GLY A 251 -7.78 -7.88 -6.92
C GLY A 251 -8.56 -7.47 -8.16
N ASP A 252 -9.48 -6.51 -8.00
CA ASP A 252 -10.26 -5.95 -9.10
C ASP A 252 -9.57 -4.68 -9.66
N ALA A 253 -9.19 -4.73 -10.93
CA ALA A 253 -8.79 -3.56 -11.70
C ALA A 253 -10.03 -2.70 -12.03
N ARG A 254 -10.51 -1.92 -11.06
CA ARG A 254 -11.77 -1.16 -11.22
C ARG A 254 -11.64 -0.01 -12.18
N GLY A 255 -12.22 -0.24 -13.36
CA GLY A 255 -12.12 0.53 -14.60
C GLY A 255 -11.86 -0.37 -15.81
N LYS A 256 -11.35 -1.58 -15.56
CA LYS A 256 -10.87 -2.54 -16.55
C LYS A 256 -11.64 -3.86 -16.58
N LEU A 257 -12.58 -4.08 -15.65
CA LEU A 257 -13.43 -5.28 -15.64
C LEU A 257 -14.09 -5.56 -16.98
N GLY A 258 -14.59 -4.55 -17.69
CA GLY A 258 -15.26 -4.77 -18.98
C GLY A 258 -14.39 -5.52 -20.00
N TRP A 259 -13.08 -5.26 -20.05
CA TRP A 259 -12.18 -5.93 -20.99
C TRP A 259 -11.44 -7.14 -20.38
N LEU A 260 -11.33 -7.23 -19.05
CA LEU A 260 -10.81 -8.41 -18.35
C LEU A 260 -11.87 -9.50 -18.11
N GLU A 261 -13.16 -9.18 -18.25
CA GLU A 261 -14.28 -10.10 -18.03
C GLU A 261 -14.16 -11.41 -18.83
N PRO A 262 -13.71 -11.43 -20.10
CA PRO A 262 -13.50 -12.69 -20.82
C PRO A 262 -12.48 -13.63 -20.15
N GLU A 263 -11.42 -13.07 -19.54
CA GLU A 263 -10.41 -13.86 -18.83
C GLU A 263 -10.89 -14.27 -17.43
N LEU A 264 -11.59 -13.38 -16.73
CA LEU A 264 -12.25 -13.66 -15.44
C LEU A 264 -13.30 -14.77 -15.57
N ALA A 265 -14.14 -14.73 -16.61
CA ALA A 265 -15.14 -15.74 -16.87
C ALA A 265 -14.50 -17.13 -17.04
N LYS A 266 -13.33 -17.20 -17.68
CA LYS A 266 -12.56 -18.46 -17.82
C LYS A 266 -12.00 -18.95 -16.48
N LEU A 267 -11.56 -18.06 -15.59
CA LEU A 267 -11.15 -18.44 -14.23
C LEU A 267 -12.33 -18.80 -13.30
N ARG A 268 -13.54 -18.33 -13.59
CA ARG A 268 -14.77 -18.68 -12.84
C ARG A 268 -15.36 -20.04 -13.21
N GLN A 269 -14.92 -20.65 -14.32
CA GLN A 269 -15.36 -22.00 -14.68
C GLN A 269 -14.94 -23.00 -13.60
N THR A 270 -15.82 -23.96 -13.32
CA THR A 270 -15.51 -25.07 -12.40
C THR A 270 -14.30 -25.83 -12.92
N VAL A 271 -13.29 -25.95 -12.06
CA VAL A 271 -12.05 -26.68 -12.31
C VAL A 271 -11.88 -27.78 -11.28
N ASP A 272 -11.01 -28.75 -11.59
CA ASP A 272 -10.69 -29.81 -10.64
C ASP A 272 -9.91 -29.26 -9.44
N TYR A 273 -9.91 -30.05 -8.37
CA TYR A 273 -9.33 -29.67 -7.09
C TYR A 273 -7.81 -29.41 -7.15
N LYS A 274 -7.07 -30.01 -8.11
CA LYS A 274 -5.63 -29.76 -8.29
C LYS A 274 -5.40 -28.35 -8.82
N ILE A 275 -6.19 -27.92 -9.80
CA ILE A 275 -6.15 -26.55 -10.33
C ILE A 275 -6.51 -25.56 -9.24
N THR A 276 -7.59 -25.81 -8.48
CA THR A 276 -7.97 -24.96 -7.35
C THR A 276 -6.85 -24.83 -6.32
N LEU A 277 -6.22 -25.94 -5.89
CA LEU A 277 -5.06 -25.89 -5.00
C LEU A 277 -3.94 -25.02 -5.59
N ASN A 278 -3.58 -25.25 -6.86
CA ASN A 278 -2.52 -24.50 -7.53
C ASN A 278 -2.82 -23.00 -7.56
N ARG A 279 -4.08 -22.61 -7.76
CA ARG A 279 -4.51 -21.20 -7.74
C ARG A 279 -4.43 -20.59 -6.34
N VAL A 280 -4.89 -21.29 -5.29
CA VAL A 280 -4.80 -20.76 -3.90
C VAL A 280 -3.35 -20.49 -3.54
N VAL A 281 -2.46 -21.45 -3.82
CA VAL A 281 -1.01 -21.33 -3.60
C VAL A 281 -0.42 -20.22 -4.47
N GLY A 282 -0.80 -20.17 -5.75
CA GLY A 282 -0.33 -19.16 -6.71
C GLY A 282 -0.71 -17.74 -6.31
N VAL A 283 -1.95 -17.51 -5.89
CA VAL A 283 -2.43 -16.19 -5.42
C VAL A 283 -1.73 -15.80 -4.11
N ALA A 284 -1.61 -16.73 -3.16
CA ALA A 284 -0.89 -16.45 -1.91
C ALA A 284 0.57 -16.06 -2.18
N PHE A 285 1.28 -16.84 -2.99
CA PHE A 285 2.66 -16.57 -3.41
C PHE A 285 2.78 -15.22 -4.15
N HIS A 286 1.86 -14.95 -5.09
CA HIS A 286 1.88 -13.71 -5.86
C HIS A 286 1.75 -12.48 -4.96
N ASN A 287 0.78 -12.47 -4.04
CA ASN A 287 0.55 -11.34 -3.14
C ASN A 287 1.76 -11.09 -2.22
N ILE A 288 2.36 -12.14 -1.63
CA ILE A 288 3.52 -11.96 -0.75
C ILE A 288 4.79 -11.56 -1.52
N SER A 289 4.96 -12.07 -2.74
CA SER A 289 6.03 -11.65 -3.65
C SER A 289 5.88 -10.19 -4.08
N ASP A 290 4.65 -9.75 -4.34
CA ASP A 290 4.37 -8.36 -4.70
C ASP A 290 4.50 -7.41 -3.50
N MET A 291 4.13 -7.82 -2.29
CA MET A 291 4.47 -7.08 -1.07
C MET A 291 5.98 -6.89 -0.94
N HIS A 292 6.76 -7.96 -1.13
CA HIS A 292 8.23 -7.88 -1.11
C HIS A 292 8.78 -6.91 -2.16
N SER A 293 8.27 -7.01 -3.39
CA SER A 293 8.69 -6.13 -4.50
C SER A 293 8.36 -4.66 -4.23
N MET A 294 7.19 -4.38 -3.65
CA MET A 294 6.76 -3.01 -3.41
C MET A 294 7.56 -2.35 -2.27
N LEU A 295 8.00 -3.13 -1.28
CA LEU A 295 8.87 -2.64 -0.21
C LEU A 295 10.18 -2.06 -0.74
N ASP A 296 10.75 -2.62 -1.81
CA ASP A 296 11.98 -2.09 -2.42
C ASP A 296 11.79 -0.68 -3.00
N SER A 297 10.68 -0.50 -3.72
CA SER A 297 10.30 0.80 -4.31
C SER A 297 9.97 1.82 -3.20
N ALA A 298 9.27 1.39 -2.16
CA ALA A 298 8.92 2.23 -1.01
C ALA A 298 10.15 2.66 -0.22
N ILE A 299 11.10 1.75 0.06
CA ILE A 299 12.36 2.08 0.74
C ILE A 299 13.11 3.16 -0.04
N THR A 300 13.18 3.05 -1.37
CA THR A 300 13.84 4.06 -2.22
C THR A 300 13.16 5.42 -2.10
N ALA A 301 11.83 5.48 -2.24
CA ALA A 301 11.07 6.73 -2.18
C ALA A 301 11.10 7.37 -0.77
N LEU A 302 11.06 6.57 0.29
CA LEU A 302 11.04 7.06 1.68
C LEU A 302 12.45 7.40 2.19
N THR A 303 13.50 6.78 1.62
CA THR A 303 14.89 7.21 1.85
C THR A 303 15.09 8.66 1.45
N TYR A 304 14.49 9.08 0.33
CA TYR A 304 14.52 10.47 -0.09
C TYR A 304 13.94 11.41 0.97
N MET A 305 12.79 11.06 1.59
CA MET A 305 12.22 11.88 2.66
C MET A 305 13.17 12.01 3.86
N SER A 306 13.86 10.94 4.24
CA SER A 306 14.89 10.99 5.29
C SER A 306 16.05 11.92 4.90
N THR A 307 16.52 11.84 3.65
CA THR A 307 17.58 12.71 3.14
C THR A 307 17.14 14.18 3.13
N GLN A 308 15.90 14.48 2.76
CA GLN A 308 15.39 15.85 2.80
C GLN A 308 15.39 16.45 4.20
N TRP A 309 15.05 15.67 5.23
CA TRP A 309 15.17 16.16 6.61
C TRP A 309 16.63 16.40 7.02
N GLU A 310 17.58 15.61 6.51
CA GLU A 310 19.01 15.83 6.74
C GLU A 310 19.52 17.10 6.04
N ASP A 311 19.11 17.30 4.79
CA ASP A 311 19.44 18.51 4.03
C ASP A 311 18.90 19.76 4.73
N LEU A 312 17.65 19.70 5.23
CA LEU A 312 17.05 20.79 5.98
C LEU A 312 17.79 21.08 7.30
N ASP A 313 18.28 20.07 8.02
CA ASP A 313 19.06 20.28 9.25
C ASP A 313 20.35 21.07 8.96
N SER A 314 21.01 20.72 7.84
CA SER A 314 22.19 21.44 7.35
C SER A 314 21.85 22.87 6.93
N GLN A 315 20.76 23.07 6.17
CA GLN A 315 20.32 24.39 5.73
C GLN A 315 19.96 25.30 6.90
N TYR A 316 19.28 24.79 7.93
CA TYR A 316 18.93 25.55 9.13
C TYR A 316 20.18 25.90 9.95
N SER A 317 21.18 25.00 10.01
CA SER A 317 22.50 25.31 10.58
C SER A 317 23.21 26.42 9.81
N GLY A 318 23.12 26.39 8.47
CA GLY A 318 23.61 27.46 7.60
C GLY A 318 22.97 28.80 7.91
N VAL A 319 21.63 28.84 8.01
CA VAL A 319 20.86 30.04 8.38
C VAL A 319 21.31 30.60 9.73
N LEU A 320 21.50 29.76 10.75
CA LEU A 320 22.03 30.19 12.06
C LEU A 320 23.41 30.86 11.92
N GLY A 321 24.31 30.27 11.13
CA GLY A 321 25.62 30.88 10.85
C GLY A 321 25.53 32.20 10.08
N HIS A 322 24.52 32.37 9.21
CA HIS A 322 24.26 33.65 8.55
C HIS A 322 23.71 34.70 9.51
N ILE A 323 22.87 34.31 10.48
CA ILE A 323 22.41 35.20 11.56
C ILE A 323 23.61 35.65 12.40
N ASP A 324 24.48 34.73 12.82
CA ASP A 324 25.70 35.06 13.60
C ASP A 324 26.60 36.09 12.88
N LYS A 325 26.77 35.96 11.56
CA LYS A 325 27.53 36.92 10.75
C LYS A 325 26.80 38.27 10.63
N ALA A 326 25.49 38.25 10.51
CA ALA A 326 24.68 39.46 10.43
C ALA A 326 24.68 40.23 11.77
N ASP A 327 24.70 39.53 12.91
CA ASP A 327 24.75 40.14 14.25
C ASP A 327 25.89 41.16 14.41
N GLN A 328 27.02 40.91 13.74
CA GLN A 328 28.22 41.77 13.75
C GLN A 328 28.01 43.11 13.03
N LYS A 329 26.90 43.27 12.28
CA LYS A 329 26.59 44.48 11.53
C LYS A 329 25.76 45.46 12.38
N ALA A 330 26.05 46.75 12.23
CA ALA A 330 25.31 47.84 12.86
C ALA A 330 24.00 48.21 12.13
N ASP A 331 23.77 47.69 10.92
CA ASP A 331 22.56 47.96 10.13
C ASP A 331 21.32 47.34 10.79
N GLN A 332 20.25 48.13 10.93
CA GLN A 332 18.95 47.66 11.44
C GLN A 332 18.25 46.69 10.45
N ASN A 333 18.59 46.75 9.17
CA ASN A 333 18.05 45.87 8.12
C ASN A 333 18.86 44.58 7.93
N LYS A 334 19.81 44.29 8.83
CA LYS A 334 20.80 43.21 8.66
C LYS A 334 20.22 41.80 8.45
N TYR A 335 18.97 41.53 8.81
CA TYR A 335 18.31 40.24 8.60
C TYR A 335 17.27 40.21 7.47
N LYS A 336 17.06 41.31 6.73
CA LYS A 336 16.07 41.35 5.63
C LYS A 336 16.33 40.31 4.53
N PHE A 337 17.55 39.78 4.45
CA PHE A 337 17.88 38.68 3.54
C PHE A 337 17.11 37.38 3.83
N LEU A 338 16.58 37.19 5.04
CA LEU A 338 15.80 36.00 5.41
C LEU A 338 14.33 36.06 4.99
N THR A 339 13.77 37.26 4.78
CA THR A 339 12.34 37.45 4.49
C THR A 339 11.87 36.63 3.27
N PRO A 340 12.57 36.62 2.12
CA PRO A 340 12.13 35.82 0.97
C PRO A 340 12.10 34.31 1.27
N SER A 341 13.10 33.81 2.00
CA SER A 341 13.20 32.38 2.35
C SER A 341 12.09 31.97 3.33
N LEU A 342 11.84 32.79 4.36
CA LEU A 342 10.77 32.54 5.34
C LEU A 342 9.38 32.53 4.69
N ASN A 343 9.11 33.48 3.78
CA ASN A 343 7.84 33.56 3.07
C ASN A 343 7.65 32.38 2.11
N ALA A 344 8.71 31.98 1.41
CA ALA A 344 8.67 30.80 0.52
C ALA A 344 8.40 29.51 1.33
N ALA A 345 9.07 29.35 2.46
CA ALA A 345 8.91 28.19 3.34
C ALA A 345 7.52 28.08 3.93
N LYS A 346 6.92 29.20 4.38
CA LYS A 346 5.53 29.20 4.86
C LYS A 346 4.57 28.58 3.84
N ASN A 347 4.67 29.03 2.59
CA ASN A 347 3.79 28.54 1.53
C ASN A 347 4.08 27.07 1.19
N SER A 348 5.37 26.70 1.11
CA SER A 348 5.76 25.34 0.74
C SER A 348 5.34 24.30 1.79
N TRP A 349 5.57 24.57 3.08
CA TRP A 349 5.14 23.67 4.17
C TRP A 349 3.61 23.50 4.21
N LYS A 350 2.87 24.58 3.92
CA LYS A 350 1.41 24.53 3.82
C LYS A 350 0.92 23.67 2.66
N THR A 351 1.60 23.73 1.51
CA THR A 351 1.32 22.83 0.38
C THR A 351 1.59 21.38 0.78
N LEU A 352 2.75 21.08 1.36
CA LEU A 352 3.10 19.72 1.78
C LEU A 352 2.13 19.16 2.83
N LYS A 353 1.72 19.97 3.81
CA LYS A 353 0.66 19.60 4.77
C LYS A 353 -0.63 19.24 4.06
N THR A 354 -1.06 20.05 3.08
CA THR A 354 -2.29 19.79 2.32
C THR A 354 -2.21 18.49 1.55
N ASP A 355 -1.06 18.21 0.93
CA ASP A 355 -0.80 16.97 0.21
C ASP A 355 -0.83 15.75 1.16
N VAL A 356 -0.23 15.85 2.35
CA VAL A 356 -0.26 14.79 3.37
C VAL A 356 -1.67 14.57 3.93
N VAL A 357 -2.41 15.63 4.25
CA VAL A 357 -3.80 15.51 4.72
C VAL A 357 -4.65 14.81 3.67
N THR A 358 -4.52 15.20 2.40
CA THR A 358 -5.23 14.56 1.28
C THR A 358 -4.92 13.06 1.21
N LEU A 359 -3.66 12.69 1.41
CA LEU A 359 -3.21 11.31 1.42
C LEU A 359 -3.81 10.51 2.59
N GLN A 360 -3.66 11.00 3.83
CA GLN A 360 -4.13 10.31 5.02
C GLN A 360 -5.66 10.19 5.06
N GLU A 361 -6.39 11.24 4.69
CA GLU A 361 -7.85 11.21 4.58
C GLU A 361 -8.28 10.30 3.45
N GLY A 362 -7.56 10.30 2.31
CA GLY A 362 -7.86 9.44 1.19
C GLY A 362 -7.79 7.96 1.53
N ILE A 363 -6.74 7.54 2.23
CA ILE A 363 -6.60 6.17 2.75
C ILE A 363 -7.79 5.81 3.65
N LYS A 364 -8.13 6.67 4.62
CA LYS A 364 -9.27 6.44 5.53
C LYS A 364 -10.61 6.36 4.78
N ILE A 365 -10.82 7.20 3.78
CA ILE A 365 -12.03 7.21 2.94
C ILE A 365 -12.13 5.91 2.15
N ALA A 366 -11.03 5.45 1.54
CA ALA A 366 -11.00 4.19 0.84
C ALA A 366 -11.34 3.04 1.78
N GLU A 367 -10.58 2.87 2.88
CA GLU A 367 -10.80 1.80 3.86
C GLU A 367 -12.25 1.78 4.38
N LYS A 368 -12.81 2.95 4.71
CA LYS A 368 -14.22 3.06 5.13
C LYS A 368 -15.20 2.64 4.03
N LYS A 369 -14.99 3.06 2.78
CA LYS A 369 -15.85 2.65 1.66
C LYS A 369 -15.79 1.15 1.41
N GLU A 370 -14.63 0.53 1.59
CA GLU A 370 -14.44 -0.92 1.46
C GLU A 370 -15.20 -1.65 2.55
N GLU A 371 -15.06 -1.20 3.80
CA GLU A 371 -15.77 -1.73 4.96
C GLU A 371 -17.29 -1.55 4.80
N ASP A 372 -17.77 -0.35 4.50
CA ASP A 372 -19.20 -0.05 4.29
C ASP A 372 -19.77 -0.91 3.14
N PHE A 373 -19.01 -1.04 2.05
CA PHE A 373 -19.39 -1.87 0.90
C PHE A 373 -19.49 -3.35 1.25
N LEU A 374 -18.60 -3.90 2.07
CA LEU A 374 -18.69 -5.30 2.48
C LEU A 374 -19.77 -5.51 3.56
N ASN A 375 -19.88 -4.57 4.50
CA ASN A 375 -20.86 -4.63 5.59
C ASN A 375 -22.30 -4.58 5.08
N GLN A 376 -22.59 -3.90 3.96
CA GLN A 376 -23.94 -3.92 3.39
C GLN A 376 -24.39 -5.35 3.05
N PHE A 377 -23.46 -6.25 2.72
CA PHE A 377 -23.78 -7.61 2.35
C PHE A 377 -23.67 -8.62 3.50
N ARG A 378 -23.07 -8.20 4.61
CA ARG A 378 -22.80 -9.09 5.75
C ARG A 378 -24.13 -9.68 6.27
N PRO A 379 -24.24 -11.02 6.35
CA PRO A 379 -25.39 -11.64 6.98
C PRO A 379 -25.53 -11.21 8.44
N ALA A 380 -26.75 -10.95 8.89
CA ALA A 380 -27.08 -10.71 10.29
C ALA A 380 -26.95 -11.99 11.13
N ASN A 381 -27.29 -13.13 10.55
CA ASN A 381 -27.13 -14.46 11.16
C ASN A 381 -26.63 -15.46 10.14
N VAL A 382 -25.87 -16.44 10.61
CA VAL A 382 -25.43 -17.60 9.83
C VAL A 382 -25.53 -18.84 10.72
N PHE A 383 -26.15 -19.90 10.20
CA PHE A 383 -26.39 -21.14 10.91
C PHE A 383 -26.05 -22.35 10.05
N TYR A 384 -25.48 -23.36 10.69
CA TYR A 384 -25.31 -24.69 10.12
C TYR A 384 -25.93 -25.73 11.05
N PHE A 385 -26.99 -26.40 10.62
CA PHE A 385 -27.72 -27.32 11.48
C PHE A 385 -28.29 -28.52 10.73
N TYR A 386 -28.61 -29.58 11.46
CA TYR A 386 -29.25 -30.76 10.90
C TYR A 386 -30.77 -30.59 10.87
N LYS A 387 -31.36 -30.63 9.68
CA LYS A 387 -32.78 -30.41 9.44
C LYS A 387 -33.49 -31.76 9.30
N LYS A 388 -34.16 -32.19 10.38
CA LYS A 388 -34.83 -33.50 10.50
C LYS A 388 -35.78 -33.82 9.33
N ILE A 389 -36.56 -32.84 8.88
CA ILE A 389 -37.54 -33.04 7.79
C ILE A 389 -36.89 -33.40 6.44
N HIS A 390 -35.63 -33.01 6.24
CA HIS A 390 -34.86 -33.33 5.04
C HIS A 390 -33.86 -34.46 5.30
N ASN A 391 -33.67 -34.91 6.55
CA ASN A 391 -32.61 -35.86 6.90
C ASN A 391 -31.22 -35.40 6.37
N ALA A 392 -30.94 -34.09 6.43
CA ALA A 392 -29.72 -33.51 5.88
C ALA A 392 -29.29 -32.25 6.64
N TYR A 393 -28.05 -31.81 6.43
CA TYR A 393 -27.58 -30.54 6.95
C TYR A 393 -27.98 -29.38 6.04
N THR A 394 -28.25 -28.24 6.68
CA THR A 394 -28.70 -27.00 6.06
C THR A 394 -27.77 -25.88 6.49
N PHE A 395 -27.32 -25.07 5.51
CA PHE A 395 -26.67 -23.79 5.76
C PHE A 395 -27.72 -22.70 5.56
N GLU A 396 -27.99 -21.91 6.58
CA GLU A 396 -28.96 -20.82 6.55
C GLU A 396 -28.29 -19.48 6.86
N ILE A 397 -28.71 -18.43 6.18
CA ILE A 397 -28.36 -17.05 6.47
C ILE A 397 -29.60 -16.21 6.66
N LYS A 398 -29.45 -15.12 7.40
CA LYS A 398 -30.35 -13.97 7.34
C LYS A 398 -29.56 -12.77 6.84
N THR A 399 -29.97 -12.15 5.74
CA THR A 399 -29.29 -10.96 5.22
C THR A 399 -29.45 -9.77 6.17
N GLY A 400 -28.48 -8.84 6.15
CA GLY A 400 -28.50 -7.62 6.97
C GLY A 400 -29.64 -6.67 6.61
N THR A 401 -29.87 -5.66 7.45
CA THR A 401 -30.94 -4.65 7.25
C THR A 401 -30.72 -3.76 6.03
N ASN A 402 -29.47 -3.66 5.55
CA ASN A 402 -29.08 -2.83 4.41
C ASN A 402 -28.70 -3.66 3.17
N ALA A 403 -28.99 -4.96 3.19
CA ALA A 403 -28.63 -5.84 2.08
C ALA A 403 -29.34 -5.42 0.79
N PRO A 404 -28.60 -5.14 -0.29
CA PRO A 404 -29.22 -4.88 -1.59
C PRO A 404 -29.90 -6.15 -2.10
N ASN A 405 -30.81 -5.99 -3.06
CA ASN A 405 -31.37 -7.15 -3.73
C ASN A 405 -30.27 -7.84 -4.55
N ALA A 406 -29.88 -9.04 -4.14
CA ALA A 406 -28.81 -9.80 -4.75
C ALA A 406 -29.23 -11.28 -4.84
N SER A 407 -28.64 -12.03 -5.77
CA SER A 407 -28.67 -13.49 -5.66
C SER A 407 -27.56 -13.96 -4.74
N TYR A 408 -27.83 -15.02 -3.98
CA TYR A 408 -26.87 -15.56 -3.04
C TYR A 408 -26.55 -17.01 -3.36
N LYS A 409 -25.33 -17.41 -3.06
CA LYS A 409 -24.89 -18.80 -3.09
C LYS A 409 -23.97 -19.05 -1.90
N VAL A 410 -23.93 -20.29 -1.44
CA VAL A 410 -22.92 -20.73 -0.48
C VAL A 410 -21.93 -21.63 -1.18
N MET A 411 -20.64 -21.37 -0.97
CA MET A 411 -19.54 -22.15 -1.51
C MET A 411 -18.89 -22.92 -0.37
N ASN A 412 -18.77 -24.24 -0.52
CA ASN A 412 -17.89 -25.04 0.32
C ASN A 412 -16.47 -24.87 -0.24
N LEU A 413 -15.63 -24.10 0.45
CA LEU A 413 -14.27 -23.78 0.02
C LEU A 413 -13.36 -25.01 0.11
N THR A 414 -13.60 -25.90 1.08
CA THR A 414 -12.86 -27.14 1.25
C THR A 414 -13.09 -28.12 0.09
N LYS A 415 -14.35 -28.24 -0.37
CA LYS A 415 -14.76 -29.21 -1.40
C LYS A 415 -14.95 -28.61 -2.78
N ASN A 416 -14.79 -27.29 -2.92
CA ASN A 416 -15.05 -26.53 -4.14
C ASN A 416 -16.45 -26.78 -4.74
N THR A 417 -17.47 -26.89 -3.89
CA THR A 417 -18.87 -27.05 -4.32
C THR A 417 -19.64 -25.76 -4.14
N VAL A 418 -20.60 -25.51 -5.04
CA VAL A 418 -21.45 -24.32 -5.02
C VAL A 418 -22.90 -24.75 -4.86
N HIS A 419 -23.59 -24.12 -3.91
CA HIS A 419 -25.00 -24.34 -3.67
C HIS A 419 -25.71 -23.00 -3.82
N ASN A 420 -26.51 -22.89 -4.87
CA ASN A 420 -27.30 -21.69 -5.11
C ASN A 420 -28.36 -21.56 -4.01
N MET A 421 -28.51 -20.35 -3.50
CA MET A 421 -29.69 -19.91 -2.77
C MET A 421 -30.56 -19.10 -3.74
N TRP A 422 -31.62 -18.47 -3.25
CA TRP A 422 -32.46 -17.59 -4.07
C TRP A 422 -31.91 -16.16 -4.11
N SER A 423 -32.75 -15.20 -4.51
CA SER A 423 -32.45 -13.77 -4.41
C SER A 423 -33.21 -13.14 -3.28
N GLY A 424 -32.57 -12.22 -2.55
CA GLY A 424 -33.16 -11.53 -1.42
C GLY A 424 -32.57 -10.14 -1.24
N GLY A 425 -33.35 -9.26 -0.63
CA GLY A 425 -32.89 -7.96 -0.14
C GLY A 425 -32.75 -7.98 1.38
N ALA A 426 -32.93 -6.84 2.01
CA ALA A 426 -32.84 -6.67 3.45
C ALA A 426 -33.66 -7.69 4.27
N ASN A 427 -33.08 -8.21 5.36
CA ASN A 427 -33.73 -9.09 6.35
C ASN A 427 -34.35 -10.39 5.79
N THR A 428 -33.81 -10.92 4.69
CA THR A 428 -34.30 -12.12 4.03
C THR A 428 -33.59 -13.36 4.59
N ASN A 429 -34.35 -14.38 4.99
CA ASN A 429 -33.79 -15.70 5.33
C ASN A 429 -33.54 -16.48 4.04
N MET A 430 -32.41 -17.17 3.96
CA MET A 430 -31.99 -17.93 2.78
C MET A 430 -31.24 -19.18 3.19
N TRP A 431 -31.45 -20.32 2.52
CA TRP A 431 -30.77 -21.55 2.89
C TRP A 431 -30.40 -22.43 1.71
N ALA A 432 -29.39 -23.26 1.93
CA ALA A 432 -29.02 -24.38 1.07
C ALA A 432 -29.18 -25.68 1.90
N ASP A 433 -30.06 -26.57 1.44
CA ASP A 433 -30.29 -27.89 2.04
C ASP A 433 -29.37 -28.95 1.42
N TRP A 434 -29.38 -30.16 1.98
CA TRP A 434 -28.70 -31.35 1.45
C TRP A 434 -27.16 -31.26 1.47
N LEU A 435 -26.61 -30.56 2.46
CA LEU A 435 -25.16 -30.45 2.64
C LEU A 435 -24.61 -31.64 3.41
N SER A 436 -23.36 -32.01 3.11
CA SER A 436 -22.60 -32.99 3.91
C SER A 436 -22.02 -32.32 5.15
N PHE A 437 -22.05 -32.99 6.30
CA PHE A 437 -21.38 -32.51 7.50
C PHE A 437 -19.92 -32.91 7.55
N ASN A 438 -19.07 -31.92 7.77
CA ASN A 438 -17.69 -32.07 8.22
C ASN A 438 -17.36 -30.80 9.03
N PRO A 439 -16.98 -30.90 10.32
CA PRO A 439 -16.71 -29.74 11.15
C PRO A 439 -15.55 -28.87 10.64
N ASN A 440 -14.66 -29.45 9.82
CA ASN A 440 -13.51 -28.79 9.23
C ASN A 440 -13.81 -28.12 7.87
N ASP A 441 -15.01 -28.30 7.31
CA ASP A 441 -15.38 -27.61 6.07
C ASP A 441 -15.44 -26.09 6.32
N GLU A 442 -14.82 -25.30 5.45
CA GLU A 442 -14.95 -23.84 5.42
C GLU A 442 -15.99 -23.45 4.36
N PHE A 443 -16.98 -22.66 4.75
CA PHE A 443 -18.01 -22.16 3.85
C PHE A 443 -17.92 -20.65 3.69
N ALA A 444 -18.16 -20.18 2.47
CA ALA A 444 -18.32 -18.77 2.16
C ALA A 444 -19.73 -18.48 1.64
N VAL A 445 -20.31 -17.37 2.08
CA VAL A 445 -21.52 -16.80 1.48
C VAL A 445 -21.07 -15.81 0.42
N VAL A 446 -21.64 -15.94 -0.77
CA VAL A 446 -21.35 -15.08 -1.90
C VAL A 446 -22.60 -14.36 -2.34
N ALA A 447 -22.56 -13.03 -2.35
CA ALA A 447 -23.59 -12.19 -2.96
C ALA A 447 -23.20 -11.88 -4.40
N VAL A 448 -24.16 -11.96 -5.31
CA VAL A 448 -23.98 -11.61 -6.72
C VAL A 448 -24.83 -10.38 -7.04
N VAL A 449 -24.16 -9.28 -7.36
CA VAL A 449 -24.77 -8.00 -7.74
C VAL A 449 -24.24 -7.59 -9.10
N ASP A 450 -25.13 -7.35 -10.05
CA ASP A 450 -24.78 -6.95 -11.42
C ASP A 450 -23.75 -7.88 -12.09
N GLY A 451 -23.89 -9.19 -11.84
CA GLY A 451 -22.99 -10.23 -12.37
C GLY A 451 -21.63 -10.32 -11.66
N LYS A 452 -21.38 -9.52 -10.62
CA LYS A 452 -20.15 -9.53 -9.84
C LYS A 452 -20.36 -10.27 -8.53
N GLU A 453 -19.39 -11.10 -8.19
CA GLU A 453 -19.44 -11.95 -7.01
C GLU A 453 -18.59 -11.37 -5.87
N TYR A 454 -19.19 -11.28 -4.68
CA TYR A 454 -18.56 -10.75 -3.47
C TYR A 454 -18.65 -11.77 -2.36
N VAL A 455 -17.55 -12.05 -1.65
CA VAL A 455 -17.58 -12.84 -0.41
C VAL A 455 -18.01 -11.95 0.73
N VAL A 456 -19.09 -12.33 1.39
CA VAL A 456 -19.77 -11.47 2.39
C VAL A 456 -19.77 -12.11 3.77
N TYR A 457 -19.40 -13.38 3.83
CA TYR A 457 -19.18 -14.14 5.05
C TYR A 457 -18.29 -15.34 4.73
N LYS A 458 -17.43 -15.73 5.67
CA LYS A 458 -16.61 -16.94 5.57
C LYS A 458 -16.34 -17.49 6.97
N ASP A 459 -16.61 -18.77 7.20
CA ASP A 459 -16.31 -19.43 8.47
C ASP A 459 -16.28 -20.97 8.37
N LYS A 460 -15.70 -21.63 9.38
CA LYS A 460 -15.70 -23.09 9.50
C LYS A 460 -17.01 -23.58 10.11
N VAL A 461 -17.48 -24.76 9.67
CA VAL A 461 -18.71 -25.38 10.17
C VAL A 461 -18.74 -25.43 11.69
N GLN A 462 -17.65 -25.82 12.35
CA GLN A 462 -17.57 -25.88 13.82
C GLN A 462 -17.88 -24.56 14.54
N ASN A 463 -17.70 -23.40 13.89
CA ASN A 463 -17.92 -22.08 14.48
C ASN A 463 -19.36 -21.59 14.29
N ILE A 464 -20.10 -22.18 13.35
CA ILE A 464 -21.48 -21.80 12.98
C ILE A 464 -22.50 -22.92 13.24
N MET A 465 -22.04 -24.02 13.83
CA MET A 465 -22.86 -25.18 14.13
C MET A 465 -23.80 -24.86 15.29
N ASN A 466 -25.10 -25.07 15.07
CA ASN A 466 -26.16 -24.90 16.07
C ASN A 466 -26.97 -26.16 16.31
#